data_AF-A0A0B2UPG7-F1
#
_entry.id   AF-A0A0B2UPG7-F1
#
_cell.length_a   1.000
_cell.length_b   1.000
_cell.length_c   1.000
_cell.angle_alpha   90.00
_cell.angle_beta   90.00
_cell.angle_gamma   90.00
#
_symmetry.space_group_name_H-M   'P 1'
#
loop_
_entity.id
_entity.type
_entity.pdbx_description
1 polymer ?
#
loop_
_entity_poly.entity_id
_entity_poly.type
_entity_poly.pdbx_seq_one_letter_code
_entity_poly.pdbx_strand_id
1 'polypeptide(L)'
;MWYKVQRCLRACGSETLAAIVCQLMRDPQEHYVLTAKALLESPGDTVDGSTVFFPLVSDMNLLEFMHDVYEKLGMTRKSQLLLQAASVPEMNTTNVVQNERYRRNGRLMRVLCSLIFRIHF
;
A
#
# COMPACT_ATOMS: atom_id res chain seq x y z
N MET A 1 -1.90 12.87 10.88
CA MET A 1 -0.45 12.75 10.62
C MET A 1 -0.16 11.99 9.32
N TRP A 2 -0.76 10.82 9.11
CA TRP A 2 -0.56 9.97 7.92
C TRP A 2 -0.73 10.65 6.57
N TYR A 3 -1.68 11.58 6.44
CA TYR A 3 -1.84 12.36 5.21
C TYR A 3 -0.58 13.16 4.83
N LYS A 4 0.10 13.75 5.81
CA LYS A 4 1.37 14.47 5.59
C LYS A 4 2.47 13.49 5.16
N VAL A 5 2.56 12.33 5.82
CA VAL A 5 3.51 11.27 5.47
C VAL A 5 3.30 10.80 4.03
N GLN A 6 2.04 10.56 3.64
CA GLN A 6 1.67 10.24 2.26
C GLN A 6 2.19 11.29 1.27
N ARG A 7 1.93 12.57 1.52
CA ARG A 7 2.41 13.66 0.65
C ARG A 7 3.93 13.69 0.53
N CYS A 8 4.65 13.47 1.62
CA CYS A 8 6.11 13.40 1.60
C CYS A 8 6.61 12.20 0.78
N LEU A 9 6.01 11.02 0.96
CA LEU A 9 6.36 9.83 0.18
C LEU A 9 6.16 10.03 -1.31
N ARG A 10 5.03 10.63 -1.73
CA ARG A 10 4.78 11.00 -3.13
C ARG A 10 5.82 11.97 -3.68
N ALA A 11 6.15 13.02 -2.92
CA ALA A 11 7.19 13.97 -3.30
C ALA A 11 8.58 13.32 -3.46
N CYS A 12 8.83 12.19 -2.79
CA CYS A 12 10.04 11.39 -2.91
C CYS A 12 9.92 10.26 -3.97
N GLY A 13 8.86 10.23 -4.78
CA GLY A 13 8.62 9.20 -5.80
C GLY A 13 8.20 7.83 -5.25
N SER A 14 7.81 7.75 -3.98
CA SER A 14 7.37 6.52 -3.29
C SER A 14 5.85 6.36 -3.31
N GLU A 15 5.28 6.32 -4.51
CA GLU A 15 3.83 6.34 -4.73
C GLU A 15 3.12 5.08 -4.21
N THR A 16 3.74 3.91 -4.35
CA THR A 16 3.16 2.65 -3.85
C THR A 16 3.12 2.65 -2.34
N LEU A 17 4.22 3.05 -1.71
CA LEU A 17 4.29 3.15 -0.25
C LEU A 17 3.34 4.23 0.29
N ALA A 18 3.19 5.35 -0.41
CA ALA A 18 2.19 6.36 -0.10
C ALA A 18 0.78 5.76 -0.14
N ALA A 19 0.44 5.00 -1.18
CA ALA A 19 -0.86 4.34 -1.26
C ALA A 19 -1.12 3.40 -0.07
N ILE A 20 -0.13 2.58 0.28
CA ILE A 20 -0.21 1.63 1.39
C ILE A 20 -0.39 2.33 2.75
N VAL A 21 0.27 3.48 2.98
CA VAL A 21 0.10 4.29 4.20
C VAL A 21 -1.35 4.74 4.42
N CYS A 22 -2.19 4.78 3.38
CA CYS A 22 -3.61 5.11 3.51
C CYS A 22 -4.34 4.22 4.52
N GLN A 23 -4.00 2.94 4.58
CA GLN A 23 -4.67 1.96 5.46
C GLN A 23 -4.42 2.20 6.97
N LEU A 24 -3.47 3.07 7.33
CA LEU A 24 -3.16 3.47 8.70
C LEU A 24 -3.99 4.67 9.19
N MET A 25 -4.78 5.29 8.31
CA MET A 25 -5.67 6.39 8.67
C MET A 25 -6.84 5.90 9.53
N ARG A 26 -7.47 6.82 10.27
CA ARG A 26 -8.63 6.49 11.13
C ARG A 26 -9.80 5.95 10.30
N ASP A 27 -10.07 6.60 9.17
CA ASP A 27 -11.16 6.29 8.24
C ASP A 27 -10.59 6.05 6.83
N PRO A 28 -9.85 4.95 6.62
CA PRO A 28 -9.00 4.81 5.43
C PRO A 28 -9.81 4.65 4.15
N GLN A 29 -11.03 4.10 4.22
CA GLN A 29 -11.91 3.90 3.08
C GLN A 29 -12.34 5.21 2.40
N GLU A 30 -12.51 6.29 3.18
CA GLU A 30 -12.84 7.63 2.64
C GLU A 30 -11.70 8.22 1.79
N HIS A 31 -10.50 7.65 1.91
CA HIS A 31 -9.30 8.15 1.27
C HIS A 31 -8.80 7.26 0.13
N TYR A 32 -9.38 6.06 -0.08
CA TYR A 32 -8.92 5.13 -1.11
C TYR A 32 -9.14 5.67 -2.53
N VAL A 33 -10.28 6.30 -2.81
CA VAL A 33 -10.55 6.90 -4.13
C VAL A 33 -9.52 7.99 -4.46
N LEU A 34 -9.25 8.90 -3.51
CA LEU A 34 -8.25 9.95 -3.68
C LEU A 34 -6.84 9.38 -3.82
N THR A 35 -6.54 8.31 -3.08
CA THR A 35 -5.25 7.62 -3.14
C THR A 35 -5.04 6.92 -4.48
N ALA A 36 -6.06 6.23 -5.00
CA ALA A 36 -6.05 5.58 -6.30
C ALA A 36 -5.87 6.60 -7.43
N LYS A 37 -6.59 7.74 -7.36
CA LYS A 37 -6.44 8.83 -8.32
C LYS A 37 -5.02 9.38 -8.33
N ALA A 38 -4.43 9.64 -7.16
CA ALA A 38 -3.05 10.09 -7.07
C ALA A 38 -2.04 9.08 -7.62
N LEU A 39 -2.27 7.78 -7.38
CA LEU A 39 -1.44 6.70 -7.93
C LEU A 39 -1.57 6.62 -9.47
N LEU A 40 -2.77 6.80 -10.01
CA LEU A 40 -3.04 6.82 -11.45
C LEU A 40 -2.36 8.01 -12.15
N GLU A 41 -2.32 9.16 -11.49
CA GLU A 41 -1.66 10.37 -11.99
C GLU A 41 -0.12 10.32 -11.87
N SER A 42 0.43 9.29 -11.22
CA SER A 42 1.87 9.14 -11.06
C SER A 42 2.58 8.72 -12.35
N PRO A 43 3.82 9.18 -12.59
CA PRO A 43 4.62 8.69 -13.70
C PRO A 43 4.84 7.18 -13.54
N GLY A 44 4.37 6.40 -14.51
CA GLY A 44 4.17 4.96 -14.35
C GLY A 44 5.40 4.14 -13.95
N ASP A 45 6.60 4.60 -14.29
CA ASP A 45 7.85 4.06 -13.76
C ASP A 45 8.13 4.62 -12.35
N THR A 46 7.35 4.16 -11.37
CA THR A 46 7.61 4.47 -9.96
C THR A 46 8.93 3.81 -9.53
N VAL A 47 9.86 4.64 -9.00
CA VAL A 47 11.25 4.30 -8.68
C VAL A 47 11.39 3.47 -7.38
N ASP A 48 10.28 3.18 -6.69
CA ASP A 48 10.26 2.74 -5.29
C ASP A 48 10.42 1.24 -5.06
N GLY A 49 10.74 0.45 -6.09
CA GLY A 49 10.78 -1.01 -5.96
C GLY A 49 9.41 -1.60 -5.60
N SER A 50 8.32 -0.85 -5.87
CA SER A 50 6.90 -1.04 -5.56
C SER A 50 6.44 -2.41 -5.07
N THR A 51 6.80 -3.47 -5.79
CA THR A 51 6.34 -4.84 -5.55
C THR A 51 6.80 -5.41 -4.22
N VAL A 52 7.93 -4.92 -3.67
CA VAL A 52 8.43 -5.33 -2.34
C VAL A 52 7.49 -4.94 -1.21
N PHE A 53 6.64 -3.93 -1.40
CA PHE A 53 5.71 -3.45 -0.39
C PHE A 53 4.32 -4.08 -0.49
N PHE A 54 3.98 -4.81 -1.56
CA PHE A 54 2.66 -5.43 -1.71
C PHE A 54 2.27 -6.37 -0.55
N PRO A 55 3.19 -7.16 0.05
CA PRO A 55 2.87 -7.95 1.24
C PRO A 55 2.46 -7.12 2.48
N LEU A 56 2.61 -5.80 2.45
CA LEU A 56 2.19 -4.88 3.51
C LEU A 56 0.74 -4.40 3.33
N VAL A 57 0.11 -4.61 2.17
CA VAL A 57 -1.29 -4.26 1.94
C VAL A 57 -2.16 -5.14 2.85
N SER A 58 -2.94 -4.51 3.73
CA SER A 58 -3.68 -5.18 4.80
C SER A 58 -5.20 -5.09 4.64
N ASP A 59 -5.66 -4.28 3.69
CA ASP A 59 -7.06 -4.01 3.41
C ASP A 59 -7.36 -4.40 1.96
N MET A 60 -8.34 -5.28 1.76
CA MET A 60 -8.73 -5.78 0.44
C MET A 60 -9.32 -4.69 -0.45
N ASN A 61 -10.00 -3.69 0.12
CA ASN A 61 -10.54 -2.59 -0.67
C ASN A 61 -9.40 -1.75 -1.25
N LEU A 62 -8.37 -1.45 -0.45
CA LEU A 62 -7.18 -0.75 -0.95
C LEU A 62 -6.50 -1.55 -2.06
N LEU A 63 -6.40 -2.87 -1.89
CA LEU A 63 -5.82 -3.76 -2.90
C LEU A 63 -6.58 -3.69 -4.23
N GLU A 64 -7.91 -3.73 -4.19
CA GLU A 64 -8.77 -3.62 -5.36
C GLU A 64 -8.56 -2.30 -6.10
N PHE A 65 -8.55 -1.18 -5.37
CA PHE A 65 -8.25 0.14 -5.94
C PHE A 65 -6.86 0.21 -6.58
N MET A 66 -5.84 -0.35 -5.93
CA MET A 66 -4.48 -0.39 -6.49
C MET A 66 -4.40 -1.29 -7.72
N HIS A 67 -5.08 -2.44 -7.71
CA HIS A 67 -5.16 -3.36 -8.84
C HIS A 67 -5.80 -2.69 -10.06
N ASP A 68 -6.96 -2.04 -9.88
CA ASP A 68 -7.65 -1.29 -10.95
C ASP A 68 -6.75 -0.19 -11.55
N VAL A 69 -6.00 0.54 -10.71
CA VAL A 69 -5.04 1.54 -11.18
C VAL A 69 -3.92 0.90 -12.01
N TYR A 70 -3.32 -0.18 -11.55
CA TYR A 70 -2.24 -0.85 -12.30
C TYR A 70 -2.74 -1.46 -13.62
N GLU A 71 -3.95 -2.00 -13.67
CA GLU A 71 -4.58 -2.46 -14.92
C GLU A 71 -4.79 -1.28 -15.89
N LYS A 72 -5.34 -0.16 -15.43
CA LYS A 72 -5.54 1.06 -16.25
C LYS A 72 -4.24 1.64 -16.81
N LEU A 73 -3.15 1.52 -16.06
CA LEU A 73 -1.82 1.94 -16.50
C LEU A 73 -1.11 0.91 -17.40
N GLY A 74 -1.73 -0.23 -17.71
CA GLY A 74 -1.13 -1.32 -18.49
C GLY A 74 -0.02 -2.07 -17.74
N MET A 75 0.08 -1.92 -16.42
CA MET A 75 1.10 -2.54 -15.56
C MET A 75 0.69 -3.93 -15.08
N THR A 76 0.38 -4.82 -16.03
CA THR A 76 -0.14 -6.17 -15.78
C THR A 76 0.75 -6.98 -14.82
N ARG A 77 2.07 -6.86 -14.91
CA ARG A 77 3.00 -7.53 -14.00
C ARG A 77 2.87 -7.04 -12.55
N LYS A 78 2.75 -5.72 -12.32
CA LYS A 78 2.56 -5.17 -10.97
C LYS A 78 1.20 -5.60 -10.41
N SER A 79 0.16 -5.53 -11.23
CA SER A 79 -1.18 -6.00 -10.91
C SER A 79 -1.19 -7.48 -10.47
N GLN A 80 -0.56 -8.37 -11.23
CA GLN A 80 -0.45 -9.80 -10.88
C GLN A 80 0.33 -10.03 -9.58
N LEU A 81 1.46 -9.34 -9.39
CA LEU A 81 2.26 -9.47 -8.16
C LEU A 81 1.50 -8.96 -6.93
N LEU A 82 0.66 -7.94 -7.09
CA LEU A 82 -0.21 -7.44 -6.02
C LEU A 82 -1.23 -8.50 -5.61
N LEU A 83 -1.89 -9.14 -6.59
CA LEU A 83 -2.83 -10.23 -6.33
C LEU A 83 -2.16 -11.44 -5.67
N GLN A 84 -0.95 -11.81 -6.11
CA GLN A 84 -0.16 -12.88 -5.51
C GLN A 84 0.20 -12.58 -4.04
N ALA A 85 0.50 -11.32 -3.70
CA ALA A 85 0.75 -10.93 -2.31
C ALA A 85 -0.51 -10.99 -1.42
N ALA A 86 -1.69 -10.89 -2.04
CA ALA A 86 -2.99 -11.00 -1.38
C ALA A 86 -3.47 -12.45 -1.22
N SER A 87 -3.01 -13.36 -2.08
CA SER A 87 -3.49 -14.75 -2.16
C SER A 87 -2.94 -15.64 -1.04
N VAL A 88 -2.98 -15.16 0.20
CA VAL A 88 -2.63 -15.90 1.40
C VAL A 88 -3.91 -16.23 2.19
N PRO A 89 -4.05 -17.43 2.78
CA PRO A 89 -5.27 -17.84 3.49
C PRO A 89 -5.70 -16.86 4.60
N GLU A 90 -4.74 -16.20 5.23
CA GLU A 90 -4.93 -15.27 6.34
C GLU A 90 -5.71 -14.00 5.95
N MET A 91 -5.70 -13.64 4.65
CA MET A 91 -6.44 -12.49 4.12
C MET A 91 -7.92 -12.80 3.82
N ASN A 92 -8.31 -14.08 3.78
CA ASN A 92 -9.65 -14.52 3.40
C ASN A 92 -10.46 -15.14 4.56
N THR A 93 -9.80 -15.44 5.68
CA THR A 93 -10.45 -16.12 6.80
C THR A 93 -10.90 -15.09 7.83
N THR A 94 -12.20 -14.88 8.01
CA THR A 94 -12.80 -13.80 8.83
C THR A 94 -12.18 -13.62 10.22
N ASN A 95 -11.84 -14.71 10.91
CA ASN A 95 -11.23 -14.65 12.25
C ASN A 95 -9.71 -14.34 12.24
N VAL A 96 -9.02 -14.58 11.12
CA VAL A 96 -7.56 -14.38 10.97
C VAL A 96 -7.23 -13.02 10.37
N VAL A 97 -8.16 -12.44 9.60
CA VAL A 97 -8.00 -11.16 8.89
C VAL A 97 -7.58 -10.03 9.82
N GLN A 98 -8.16 -9.93 11.02
CA GLN A 98 -7.79 -8.86 11.97
C GLN A 98 -6.35 -9.01 12.47
N ASN A 99 -5.92 -10.24 12.76
CA ASN A 99 -4.56 -10.53 13.21
C ASN A 99 -3.54 -10.28 12.10
N GLU A 100 -3.85 -10.71 10.87
CA GLU A 100 -2.97 -10.47 9.74
C GLU A 100 -2.91 -8.98 9.38
N ARG A 101 -4.04 -8.27 9.46
CA ARG A 101 -4.08 -6.81 9.31
C ARG A 101 -3.18 -6.12 10.32
N TYR A 102 -3.27 -6.52 11.59
CA TYR A 102 -2.38 -6.00 12.64
C TYR A 102 -0.91 -6.31 12.35
N ARG A 103 -0.57 -7.54 11.95
CA ARG A 103 0.81 -7.94 11.61
C ARG A 103 1.37 -7.17 10.42
N ARG A 104 0.60 -7.01 9.35
CA ARG A 104 1.00 -6.24 8.15
C ARG A 104 1.19 -4.76 8.48
N ASN A 105 0.29 -4.17 9.27
CA ASN A 105 0.44 -2.78 9.74
C ASN A 105 1.65 -2.60 10.66
N GLY A 106 1.93 -3.56 11.55
CA GLY A 106 3.14 -3.55 12.36
C GLY A 106 4.43 -3.60 11.51
N ARG A 107 4.45 -4.43 10.47
CA ARG A 107 5.57 -4.48 9.50
C ARG A 107 5.71 -3.16 8.73
N LEU A 108 4.61 -2.60 8.25
CA LEU A 108 4.59 -1.30 7.59
C LEU A 108 5.18 -0.20 8.48
N MET A 109 4.78 -0.15 9.76
CA MET A 109 5.33 0.80 10.72
C MET A 109 6.84 0.66 10.88
N ARG A 110 7.37 -0.56 10.99
CA ARG A 110 8.82 -0.79 11.05
C ARG A 110 9.54 -0.31 9.79
N VAL A 111 8.97 -0.58 8.62
CA VAL A 111 9.50 -0.11 7.33
C VAL A 111 9.54 1.42 7.31
N LEU A 112 8.46 2.10 7.70
CA LEU A 112 8.42 3.57 7.78
C LEU A 112 9.45 4.10 8.78
N CYS A 113 9.60 3.46 9.94
CA CYS A 113 10.64 3.81 10.92
C CYS A 113 12.05 3.71 10.35
N SER A 114 12.36 2.65 9.63
CA SER A 114 13.68 2.48 9.00
C SER A 114 13.93 3.44 7.85
N LEU A 115 12.94 3.67 6.98
CA LEU A 115 13.09 4.44 5.74
C LEU A 115 13.03 5.94 6.00
N ILE A 116 12.09 6.39 6.83
CA ILE A 116 11.81 7.82 7.05
C ILE A 116 12.58 8.33 8.26
N PHE A 117 12.54 7.59 9.38
CA PHE A 117 13.10 8.05 10.65
C PHE A 117 14.52 7.55 10.92
N ARG A 118 15.06 6.66 10.06
CA ARG A 118 16.38 6.02 10.26
C ARG A 118 16.51 5.33 11.62
N ILE A 119 15.37 4.85 12.15
CA ILE A 119 15.31 4.09 13.41
C ILE A 119 15.37 2.61 13.04
N HIS A 120 16.42 1.94 13.49
CA HIS A 120 16.65 0.51 13.30
C HIS A 120 16.35 -0.21 14.62
N PHE A 121 15.57 -1.29 14.57
CA PHE A 121 15.18 -2.13 15.71
C PHE A 121 15.84 -3.51 15.61
#